data_AF-A0A357MRC5-F1
#
_entry.id   AF-A0A357MRC5-F1
#
_cell.length_a   1.000
_cell.length_b   1.000
_cell.length_c   1.000
_cell.angle_alpha   90.00
_cell.angle_beta   90.00
_cell.angle_gamma   90.00
#
_symmetry.space_group_name_H-M   'P 1'
#
loop_
_entity.id
_entity.type
_entity.pdbx_description
1 polymer ?
#
loop_
_entity_poly.entity_id
_entity_poly.type
_entity_poly.pdbx_seq_one_letter_code
_entity_poly.pdbx_strand_id
1 'polypeptide(L)'
;MYILIKKILKKIIEKVIKNSYQRPLALLFDTHIDFSAPIIKNSYLKFSQLDISGINQKTVDYLVNMFISHRFDLLGSGWVKNSYDSVALGVEGYKYNCNSNISDFDHDGNWLKHVLLRAHIKKSREIWKLVSDDYIPVDWQKDFKSGYRWSAKRFYKDQKVAPKLGVDIKVPWELARLQHLPQLAIFTQVLPNLKYKIIKEFRNQVLDFIATNPPRMGVNWMCAMDVAIRAANLLLAYDMFVQIDGVDKVLDNDFKQLFSMSIYEHALHIVNNLEWSNYLTTNHYLSNVVGLLFCSAYLDGNTNIDQWLAFSIQEIISEFRKQFCNDGGNFEASTSYHR
;
A
#
# COMPACT_ATOMS: atom_id res chain seq x y z
N MET A 1 1.51 -10.10 -34.64
CA MET A 1 0.19 -10.71 -34.36
C MET A 1 0.29 -12.08 -33.67
N TYR A 2 1.10 -13.02 -34.18
CA TYR A 2 1.26 -14.39 -33.61
C TYR A 2 1.87 -14.44 -32.18
N ILE A 3 2.82 -13.54 -31.86
CA ILE A 3 3.46 -13.45 -30.54
C ILE A 3 2.49 -12.91 -29.46
N LEU A 4 1.57 -12.02 -29.85
CA LEU A 4 0.58 -11.44 -28.95
C LEU A 4 -0.52 -12.47 -28.61
N ILE A 5 -0.97 -13.25 -29.59
CA ILE A 5 -1.97 -14.32 -29.42
C ILE A 5 -1.43 -15.46 -28.52
N LYS A 6 -0.14 -15.83 -28.64
CA LYS A 6 0.51 -16.76 -27.69
C LYS A 6 0.63 -16.21 -26.27
N LYS A 7 0.90 -14.91 -26.10
CA LYS A 7 0.89 -14.26 -24.78
C LYS A 7 -0.50 -14.27 -24.13
N ILE A 8 -1.57 -14.16 -24.92
CA ILE A 8 -2.97 -14.07 -24.46
C ILE A 8 -3.52 -15.43 -24.01
N LEU A 9 -3.39 -16.48 -24.82
CA LEU A 9 -3.84 -17.84 -24.45
C LEU A 9 -3.05 -18.38 -23.26
N LYS A 10 -1.74 -18.12 -23.20
CA LYS A 10 -0.89 -18.45 -22.05
C LYS A 10 -1.31 -17.69 -20.79
N LYS A 11 -1.59 -16.38 -20.87
CA LYS A 11 -2.05 -15.57 -19.72
C LYS A 11 -3.45 -15.96 -19.21
N ILE A 12 -4.40 -16.30 -20.08
CA ILE A 12 -5.76 -16.68 -19.64
C ILE A 12 -5.73 -18.04 -18.92
N ILE A 13 -5.02 -19.02 -19.49
CA ILE A 13 -4.82 -20.34 -18.88
C ILE A 13 -3.99 -20.20 -17.58
N GLU A 14 -2.91 -19.41 -17.58
CA GLU A 14 -2.11 -19.14 -16.38
C GLU A 14 -2.89 -18.36 -15.32
N LYS A 15 -3.78 -17.43 -15.66
CA LYS A 15 -4.58 -16.66 -14.69
C LYS A 15 -5.63 -17.53 -14.02
N VAL A 16 -6.31 -18.40 -14.78
CA VAL A 16 -7.27 -19.37 -14.24
C VAL A 16 -6.57 -20.41 -13.37
N ILE A 17 -5.45 -20.98 -13.84
CA ILE A 17 -4.63 -21.94 -13.09
C ILE A 17 -4.01 -21.30 -11.84
N LYS A 18 -3.42 -20.10 -11.95
CA LYS A 18 -2.84 -19.40 -10.78
C LYS A 18 -3.90 -19.06 -9.74
N ASN A 19 -5.09 -18.61 -10.13
CA ASN A 19 -6.16 -18.33 -9.18
C ASN A 19 -6.67 -19.59 -8.46
N SER A 20 -6.79 -20.73 -9.17
CA SER A 20 -7.27 -21.98 -8.56
C SER A 20 -6.32 -22.51 -7.48
N TYR A 21 -5.02 -22.26 -7.57
CA TYR A 21 -4.04 -22.66 -6.54
C TYR A 21 -3.77 -21.57 -5.49
N GLN A 22 -3.76 -20.29 -5.87
CA GLN A 22 -3.47 -19.19 -4.94
C GLN A 22 -4.48 -19.09 -3.80
N ARG A 23 -5.76 -19.32 -4.08
CA ARG A 23 -6.81 -19.20 -3.05
C ARG A 23 -6.67 -20.28 -1.96
N PRO A 24 -6.63 -21.60 -2.26
CA PRO A 24 -6.37 -22.61 -1.24
C PRO A 24 -5.06 -22.39 -0.49
N LEU A 25 -3.98 -22.03 -1.18
CA LEU A 25 -2.68 -21.77 -0.55
C LEU A 25 -2.76 -20.60 0.44
N ALA A 26 -3.38 -19.48 0.06
CA ALA A 26 -3.53 -18.33 0.95
C ALA A 26 -4.43 -18.61 2.16
N LEU A 27 -5.35 -19.58 2.07
CA LEU A 27 -6.20 -19.96 3.20
C LEU A 27 -5.54 -20.98 4.14
N LEU A 28 -4.56 -21.75 3.66
CA LEU A 28 -3.93 -22.85 4.40
C LEU A 28 -2.52 -22.51 4.90
N PHE A 29 -1.80 -21.65 4.18
CA PHE A 29 -0.40 -21.33 4.44
C PHE A 29 -0.18 -19.83 4.51
N ASP A 30 0.93 -19.44 5.15
CA ASP A 30 1.32 -18.04 5.14
C ASP A 30 1.66 -17.56 3.72
N THR A 31 1.39 -16.28 3.47
CA THR A 31 1.51 -15.68 2.15
C THR A 31 2.70 -14.77 2.00
N HIS A 32 3.42 -14.48 3.08
CA HIS A 32 4.70 -13.82 2.98
C HIS A 32 5.73 -14.74 2.34
N ILE A 33 6.73 -14.16 1.70
CA ILE A 33 7.87 -14.90 1.18
C ILE A 33 8.73 -15.41 2.35
N ASP A 34 9.28 -16.62 2.18
CA ASP A 34 10.11 -17.32 3.16
C ASP A 34 11.61 -17.31 2.82
N PHE A 35 11.98 -16.65 1.71
CA PHE A 35 13.36 -16.45 1.28
C PHE A 35 13.77 -14.98 1.42
N SER A 36 15.09 -14.74 1.51
CA SER A 36 15.64 -13.38 1.51
C SER A 36 15.44 -12.72 0.14
N ALA A 37 14.51 -11.77 0.06
CA ALA A 37 14.36 -10.93 -1.12
C ALA A 37 15.58 -10.01 -1.31
N PRO A 38 15.85 -9.59 -2.55
CA PRO A 38 16.79 -8.52 -2.82
C PRO A 38 16.48 -7.28 -1.99
N ILE A 39 17.51 -6.67 -1.42
CA ILE A 39 17.36 -5.49 -0.56
C ILE A 39 17.17 -4.23 -1.41
N ILE A 40 16.52 -3.22 -0.86
CA ILE A 40 16.55 -1.88 -1.45
C ILE A 40 17.97 -1.32 -1.36
N LYS A 41 18.50 -0.89 -2.50
CA LYS A 41 19.88 -0.46 -2.66
C LYS A 41 20.03 0.91 -3.31
N ASN A 42 19.08 1.27 -4.17
CA ASN A 42 19.13 2.52 -4.91
C ASN A 42 18.38 3.63 -4.18
N SER A 43 18.84 4.86 -4.40
CA SER A 43 18.20 6.11 -4.00
C SER A 43 18.13 6.98 -5.26
N TYR A 44 16.96 7.56 -5.52
CA TYR A 44 16.70 8.35 -6.73
C TYR A 44 16.36 9.81 -6.41
N LEU A 45 16.10 10.13 -5.13
CA LEU A 45 15.81 11.47 -4.67
C LEU A 45 17.02 12.12 -4.00
N LYS A 46 17.22 13.41 -4.26
CA LYS A 46 18.09 14.26 -3.43
C LYS A 46 17.21 15.01 -2.45
N PHE A 47 16.95 14.42 -1.28
CA PHE A 47 15.94 14.94 -0.36
C PHE A 47 16.27 16.38 0.10
N SER A 48 17.54 16.69 0.33
CA SER A 48 18.01 18.03 0.70
C SER A 48 17.81 19.11 -0.38
N GLN A 49 17.41 18.74 -1.60
CA GLN A 49 17.20 19.66 -2.72
C GLN A 49 15.72 19.90 -3.04
N LEU A 50 14.81 19.35 -2.25
CA LEU A 50 13.38 19.63 -2.41
C LEU A 50 13.08 21.10 -2.07
N ASP A 51 12.35 21.78 -2.96
CA ASP A 51 11.85 23.11 -2.67
C ASP A 51 10.63 23.02 -1.73
N ILE A 52 10.84 23.44 -0.48
CA ILE A 52 9.82 23.48 0.57
C ILE A 52 9.33 24.90 0.87
N SER A 53 9.75 25.91 0.10
CA SER A 53 9.48 27.33 0.39
C SER A 53 7.99 27.67 0.41
N GLY A 54 7.17 26.93 -0.35
CA GLY A 54 5.71 27.08 -0.38
C GLY A 54 4.96 26.41 0.78
N ILE A 55 5.64 25.69 1.67
CA ILE A 55 5.01 24.88 2.71
C ILE A 55 4.84 25.70 4.00
N ASN A 56 3.58 25.95 4.39
CA ASN A 56 3.26 26.69 5.61
C ASN A 56 3.47 25.85 6.88
N GLN A 57 4.32 26.33 7.80
CA GLN A 57 4.64 25.61 9.04
C GLN A 57 3.42 25.28 9.92
N LYS A 58 2.45 26.19 10.09
CA LYS A 58 1.25 25.91 10.91
C LYS A 58 0.40 24.79 10.32
N THR A 59 0.29 24.75 8.98
CA THR A 59 -0.38 23.65 8.27
C THR A 59 0.37 22.34 8.51
N VAL A 60 1.70 22.36 8.44
CA VAL A 60 2.53 21.16 8.71
C VAL A 60 2.34 20.67 10.14
N ASP A 61 2.42 21.56 11.14
CA ASP A 61 2.20 21.22 12.55
C ASP A 61 0.83 20.55 12.74
N TYR A 62 -0.22 21.10 12.13
CA TYR A 62 -1.56 20.54 12.19
C TYR A 62 -1.62 19.13 11.55
N LEU A 63 -1.13 18.98 10.32
CA LEU A 63 -1.20 17.72 9.57
C LEU A 63 -0.36 16.60 10.22
N VAL A 64 0.84 16.91 10.71
CA VAL A 64 1.69 15.96 11.43
C VAL A 64 0.95 15.44 12.67
N ASN A 65 0.29 16.31 13.43
CA ASN A 65 -0.52 15.90 14.58
C ASN A 65 -1.71 15.01 14.19
N MET A 66 -2.38 15.30 13.08
CA MET A 66 -3.46 14.44 12.57
C MET A 66 -2.95 13.05 12.19
N PHE A 67 -1.88 12.96 11.40
CA PHE A 67 -1.36 11.68 10.93
C PHE A 67 -0.77 10.82 12.05
N ILE A 68 -0.03 11.40 13.00
CA ILE A 68 0.52 10.68 14.17
C ILE A 68 -0.60 10.21 15.12
N SER A 69 -1.74 10.91 15.15
CA SER A 69 -2.90 10.48 15.94
C SER A 69 -3.85 9.54 15.18
N HIS A 70 -3.42 9.04 14.02
CA HIS A 70 -4.20 8.19 13.10
C HIS A 70 -5.56 8.75 12.74
N ARG A 71 -5.59 10.07 12.55
CA ARG A 71 -6.74 10.78 12.03
C ARG A 71 -6.54 11.04 10.54
N PHE A 72 -7.54 10.71 9.74
CA PHE A 72 -7.49 10.85 8.30
C PHE A 72 -8.73 11.59 7.82
N ASP A 73 -8.55 12.49 6.86
CA ASP A 73 -9.62 13.10 6.08
C ASP A 73 -9.52 12.59 4.64
N LEU A 74 -10.32 11.57 4.32
CA LEU A 74 -10.33 10.95 2.98
C LEU A 74 -11.77 10.89 2.48
N LEU A 75 -11.94 11.23 1.20
CA LEU A 75 -13.23 11.15 0.51
C LEU A 75 -14.34 11.95 1.23
N GLY A 76 -13.97 13.11 1.78
CA GLY A 76 -14.88 14.03 2.46
C GLY A 76 -15.36 13.52 3.83
N SER A 77 -14.56 12.72 4.53
CA SER A 77 -14.90 12.25 5.88
C SER A 77 -14.76 13.33 6.96
N GLY A 78 -13.94 14.36 6.70
CA GLY A 78 -13.33 15.15 7.77
C GLY A 78 -12.32 14.32 8.57
N TRP A 79 -11.59 14.97 9.49
CA TRP A 79 -10.58 14.29 10.30
C TRP A 79 -11.19 13.33 11.32
N VAL A 80 -11.14 12.03 11.02
CA VAL A 80 -11.65 10.96 11.88
C VAL A 80 -10.56 9.98 12.27
N LYS A 81 -10.58 9.51 13.52
CA LYS A 81 -9.65 8.47 14.00
C LYS A 81 -10.05 7.13 13.41
N ASN A 82 -9.10 6.35 12.88
CA ASN A 82 -9.35 5.02 12.33
C ASN A 82 -8.68 3.88 13.13
N SER A 83 -9.21 3.61 14.32
CA SER A 83 -8.83 2.48 15.18
C SER A 83 -9.90 1.38 15.19
N TYR A 84 -9.57 0.20 15.70
CA TYR A 84 -10.49 -0.96 15.78
C TYR A 84 -11.76 -0.71 16.61
N ASP A 85 -11.72 0.27 17.51
CA ASP A 85 -12.80 0.69 18.41
C ASP A 85 -13.46 2.03 17.99
N SER A 86 -12.92 2.71 16.98
CA SER A 86 -13.44 4.01 16.53
C SER A 86 -14.90 3.91 16.07
N VAL A 87 -15.74 4.87 16.46
CA VAL A 87 -17.14 4.90 16.01
C VAL A 87 -17.26 5.78 14.78
N ALA A 88 -17.81 5.22 13.70
CA ALA A 88 -18.04 5.98 12.47
C ALA A 88 -19.10 7.07 12.66
N LEU A 89 -18.95 8.19 11.93
CA LEU A 89 -19.94 9.27 11.92
C LEU A 89 -21.22 8.84 11.18
N GLY A 90 -21.09 7.95 10.20
CA GLY A 90 -22.15 7.57 9.28
C GLY A 90 -22.11 8.39 7.98
N VAL A 91 -22.71 7.84 6.92
CA VAL A 91 -22.80 8.48 5.61
C VAL A 91 -24.17 8.17 5.01
N GLU A 92 -24.87 9.20 4.52
CA GLU A 92 -26.21 9.06 3.90
C GLU A 92 -27.23 8.29 4.77
N GLY A 93 -27.16 8.43 6.10
CA GLY A 93 -28.03 7.72 7.04
C GLY A 93 -27.60 6.28 7.36
N TYR A 94 -26.53 5.77 6.76
CA TYR A 94 -25.96 4.45 7.06
C TYR A 94 -24.82 4.53 8.07
N LYS A 95 -24.93 3.75 9.14
CA LYS A 95 -23.90 3.61 10.19
C LYS A 95 -23.86 2.17 10.69
N TYR A 96 -22.70 1.54 10.55
CA TYR A 96 -22.45 0.16 10.94
C TYR A 96 -21.55 0.11 12.16
N ASN A 97 -21.85 -0.80 13.09
CA ASN A 97 -20.96 -1.13 14.19
C ASN A 97 -20.25 -2.47 13.86
N CYS A 98 -19.10 -2.38 13.21
CA CYS A 98 -18.24 -3.54 12.92
C CYS A 98 -16.91 -3.48 13.69
N ASN A 99 -16.88 -2.76 14.81
CA ASN A 99 -15.71 -2.67 15.67
C ASN A 99 -15.33 -4.04 16.23
N SER A 100 -14.03 -4.27 16.39
CA SER A 100 -13.53 -5.51 16.98
C SER A 100 -13.37 -5.33 18.48
N ASN A 101 -13.85 -6.29 19.27
CA ASN A 101 -13.63 -6.31 20.72
C ASN A 101 -12.19 -6.74 21.02
N ILE A 102 -11.23 -5.85 20.77
CA ILE A 102 -9.83 -6.01 21.14
C ILE A 102 -9.57 -5.11 22.34
N SER A 103 -9.26 -5.71 23.48
CA SER A 103 -9.07 -5.00 24.75
C SER A 103 -7.66 -4.44 24.92
N ASP A 104 -6.68 -5.02 24.22
CA ASP A 104 -5.26 -4.68 24.30
C ASP A 104 -4.55 -5.03 23.00
N PHE A 105 -3.56 -4.21 22.62
CA PHE A 105 -2.69 -4.41 21.47
C PHE A 105 -1.30 -4.85 21.95
N ASP A 106 -1.26 -5.99 22.64
CA ASP A 106 -0.08 -6.48 23.33
C ASP A 106 1.15 -6.64 22.41
N HIS A 107 2.35 -6.44 22.96
CA HIS A 107 3.62 -6.57 22.26
C HIS A 107 3.80 -7.94 21.57
N ASP A 108 3.28 -9.01 22.18
CA ASP A 108 3.34 -10.36 21.61
C ASP A 108 2.40 -10.58 20.41
N GLY A 109 1.55 -9.61 20.09
CA GLY A 109 0.59 -9.67 18.99
C GLY A 109 -0.47 -10.74 19.21
N ASN A 110 -0.87 -11.01 20.46
CA ASN A 110 -1.91 -11.98 20.74
C ASN A 110 -3.25 -11.57 20.14
N TRP A 111 -3.52 -10.27 20.08
CA TRP A 111 -4.70 -9.70 19.48
C TRP A 111 -4.89 -10.05 17.98
N LEU A 112 -3.81 -10.31 17.23
CA LEU A 112 -3.86 -10.59 15.79
C LEU A 112 -4.74 -11.81 15.43
N LYS A 113 -4.91 -12.77 16.34
CA LYS A 113 -5.78 -13.94 16.15
C LYS A 113 -7.26 -13.56 15.95
N HIS A 114 -7.66 -12.39 16.44
CA HIS A 114 -9.03 -11.90 16.30
C HIS A 114 -9.30 -11.40 14.87
N VAL A 115 -8.27 -10.89 14.18
CA VAL A 115 -8.44 -10.18 12.90
C VAL A 115 -7.87 -10.94 11.70
N LEU A 116 -6.89 -11.83 11.91
CA LEU A 116 -6.24 -12.62 10.86
C LEU A 116 -6.68 -14.08 10.83
N LEU A 117 -6.45 -14.73 9.69
CA LEU A 117 -6.61 -16.18 9.53
C LEU A 117 -5.43 -16.90 10.22
N ARG A 118 -5.67 -18.08 10.79
CA ARG A 118 -4.67 -18.83 11.56
C ARG A 118 -3.33 -19.02 10.84
N ALA A 119 -3.38 -19.23 9.52
CA ALA A 119 -2.20 -19.43 8.68
C ALA A 119 -1.20 -18.27 8.75
N HIS A 120 -1.66 -17.03 8.98
CA HIS A 120 -0.82 -15.82 8.94
C HIS A 120 -0.34 -15.35 10.32
N ILE A 121 -0.96 -15.84 11.41
CA ILE A 121 -0.73 -15.30 12.76
C ILE A 121 0.75 -15.36 13.15
N LYS A 122 1.45 -16.46 12.84
CA LYS A 122 2.85 -16.63 13.25
C LYS A 122 3.73 -15.53 12.65
N LYS A 123 3.69 -15.35 11.33
CA LYS A 123 4.53 -14.37 10.65
C LYS A 123 4.14 -12.94 11.02
N SER A 124 2.84 -12.66 11.09
CA SER A 124 2.33 -11.36 11.53
C SER A 124 2.78 -10.99 12.94
N ARG A 125 2.86 -11.95 13.88
CA ARG A 125 3.39 -11.70 15.23
C ARG A 125 4.89 -11.40 15.23
N GLU A 126 5.68 -12.12 14.44
CA GLU A 126 7.11 -11.83 14.28
C GLU A 126 7.33 -10.38 13.81
N ILE A 127 6.50 -9.91 12.88
CA ILE A 127 6.55 -8.54 12.38
C ILE A 127 6.04 -7.53 13.43
N TRP A 128 4.91 -7.84 14.07
CA TRP A 128 4.28 -6.97 15.07
C TRP A 128 5.20 -6.68 16.26
N LYS A 129 6.04 -7.63 16.68
CA LYS A 129 7.03 -7.43 17.74
C LYS A 129 8.05 -6.32 17.45
N LEU A 130 8.18 -5.88 16.20
CA LEU A 130 9.03 -4.76 15.82
C LEU A 130 8.32 -3.39 15.98
N VAL A 131 6.98 -3.40 16.10
CA VAL A 131 6.18 -2.21 16.35
C VAL A 131 6.43 -1.71 17.78
N SER A 132 6.42 -0.40 17.97
CA SER A 132 6.63 0.20 19.29
C SER A 132 5.44 -0.03 20.22
N ASP A 133 5.68 -0.28 21.51
CA ASP A 133 4.62 -0.58 22.49
C ASP A 133 3.58 0.54 22.67
N ASP A 134 3.96 1.80 22.41
CA ASP A 134 3.09 2.97 22.50
C ASP A 134 2.21 3.19 21.25
N TYR A 135 2.37 2.36 20.22
CA TYR A 135 1.64 2.49 18.96
C TYR A 135 0.24 1.86 19.04
N ILE A 136 -0.76 2.59 18.55
CA ILE A 136 -2.13 2.08 18.41
C ILE A 136 -2.34 1.70 16.93
N PRO A 137 -2.73 0.46 16.60
CA PRO A 137 -2.85 0.06 15.20
C PRO A 137 -4.03 0.68 14.47
N VAL A 138 -3.79 0.96 13.19
CA VAL A 138 -4.81 1.46 12.25
C VAL A 138 -5.67 0.28 11.79
N ASP A 139 -6.99 0.47 11.74
CA ASP A 139 -7.87 -0.54 11.14
C ASP A 139 -7.92 -0.41 9.62
N TRP A 140 -6.93 -0.99 8.95
CA TRP A 140 -6.76 -0.92 7.49
C TRP A 140 -7.91 -1.54 6.69
N GLN A 141 -8.79 -2.30 7.33
CA GLN A 141 -9.90 -2.99 6.66
C GLN A 141 -11.23 -2.24 6.80
N LYS A 142 -11.22 -1.01 7.32
CA LYS A 142 -12.43 -0.29 7.71
C LYS A 142 -12.73 0.86 6.77
N ASP A 143 -13.97 0.93 6.33
CA ASP A 143 -14.56 2.19 5.88
C ASP A 143 -14.96 2.98 7.14
N PHE A 144 -14.13 3.93 7.54
CA PHE A 144 -14.38 4.74 8.74
C PHE A 144 -15.51 5.77 8.56
N LYS A 145 -16.03 5.97 7.35
CA LYS A 145 -17.22 6.82 7.11
C LYS A 145 -18.49 6.08 7.51
N SER A 146 -18.66 4.85 7.01
CA SER A 146 -19.85 4.02 7.32
C SER A 146 -19.69 3.16 8.57
N GLY A 147 -18.45 2.82 8.95
CA GLY A 147 -18.13 1.89 10.04
C GLY A 147 -18.11 0.42 9.61
N TYR A 148 -18.34 0.13 8.33
CA TYR A 148 -18.23 -1.23 7.80
C TYR A 148 -16.78 -1.70 7.75
N ARG A 149 -16.54 -2.97 8.09
CA ARG A 149 -15.22 -3.56 8.12
C ARG A 149 -15.16 -4.84 7.28
N TRP A 150 -14.24 -4.88 6.31
CA TRP A 150 -13.93 -6.11 5.57
C TRP A 150 -13.12 -7.08 6.43
N SER A 151 -13.20 -8.37 6.10
CA SER A 151 -12.44 -9.38 6.83
C SER A 151 -11.06 -9.57 6.22
N ALA A 152 -10.00 -9.28 6.98
CA ALA A 152 -8.63 -9.67 6.63
C ALA A 152 -8.43 -11.20 6.59
N LYS A 153 -9.39 -12.00 7.10
CA LYS A 153 -9.36 -13.47 7.02
C LYS A 153 -9.81 -14.03 5.66
N ARG A 154 -10.31 -13.17 4.78
CA ARG A 154 -10.88 -13.56 3.49
C ARG A 154 -9.90 -13.26 2.37
N PHE A 155 -9.79 -14.21 1.43
CA PHE A 155 -8.97 -14.07 0.23
C PHE A 155 -9.34 -12.79 -0.54
N TYR A 156 -8.34 -12.05 -1.03
CA TYR A 156 -8.53 -10.72 -1.62
C TYR A 156 -9.58 -10.67 -2.74
N LYS A 157 -9.59 -11.66 -3.63
CA LYS A 157 -10.56 -11.73 -4.75
C LYS A 157 -11.96 -12.11 -4.33
N ASP A 158 -12.14 -12.64 -3.12
CA ASP A 158 -13.45 -13.01 -2.61
C ASP A 158 -14.16 -11.82 -1.96
N GLN A 159 -13.47 -10.69 -1.69
CA GLN A 159 -14.09 -9.53 -1.06
C GLN A 159 -15.24 -8.97 -1.93
N LYS A 160 -16.14 -8.20 -1.33
CA LYS A 160 -17.22 -7.52 -2.06
C LYS A 160 -16.94 -6.03 -2.10
N VAL A 161 -17.02 -5.41 -3.27
CA VAL A 161 -16.83 -3.97 -3.48
C VAL A 161 -17.88 -3.15 -2.72
N ALA A 162 -19.16 -3.46 -2.90
CA ALA A 162 -20.27 -2.77 -2.22
C ALA A 162 -21.13 -3.79 -1.46
N PRO A 163 -20.73 -4.21 -0.25
CA PRO A 163 -21.43 -5.26 0.50
C PRO A 163 -22.74 -4.78 1.12
N LYS A 164 -22.90 -3.48 1.38
CA LYS A 164 -24.09 -2.84 1.96
C LYS A 164 -24.20 -1.39 1.45
N LEU A 165 -25.37 -0.77 1.65
CA LEU A 165 -25.61 0.64 1.30
C LEU A 165 -24.70 1.59 2.11
N GLY A 166 -24.27 2.68 1.50
CA GLY A 166 -23.36 3.65 2.13
C GLY A 166 -21.93 3.14 2.38
N VAL A 167 -21.60 1.87 2.07
CA VAL A 167 -20.25 1.33 2.22
C VAL A 167 -19.43 1.64 0.98
N ASP A 168 -18.27 2.26 1.15
CA ASP A 168 -17.35 2.59 0.07
C ASP A 168 -15.98 1.93 0.26
N ILE A 169 -15.66 0.97 -0.61
CA ILE A 169 -14.37 0.27 -0.59
C ILE A 169 -13.19 1.21 -0.83
N LYS A 170 -13.41 2.37 -1.45
CA LYS A 170 -12.35 3.33 -1.67
C LYS A 170 -11.80 3.89 -0.37
N VAL A 171 -12.59 3.94 0.71
CA VAL A 171 -12.12 4.48 1.99
C VAL A 171 -10.90 3.72 2.54
N PRO A 172 -10.96 2.39 2.75
CA PRO A 172 -9.77 1.64 3.16
C PRO A 172 -8.68 1.64 2.08
N TRP A 173 -9.02 1.65 0.79
CA TRP A 173 -8.02 1.71 -0.28
C TRP A 173 -7.23 3.01 -0.30
N GLU A 174 -7.88 4.18 -0.22
CA GLU A 174 -7.21 5.49 -0.16
C GLU A 174 -6.27 5.58 1.04
N LEU A 175 -6.71 5.09 2.21
CA LEU A 175 -5.87 5.03 3.39
C LEU A 175 -4.66 4.10 3.18
N ALA A 176 -4.91 2.90 2.64
CA ALA A 176 -3.89 1.91 2.33
C ALA A 176 -3.01 2.28 1.12
N ARG A 177 -3.21 3.42 0.46
CA ARG A 177 -2.23 3.99 -0.48
C ARG A 177 -1.09 4.70 0.24
N LEU A 178 -1.25 5.02 1.54
CA LEU A 178 -0.21 5.60 2.38
C LEU A 178 0.38 6.91 1.81
N GLN A 179 -0.43 7.71 1.13
CA GLN A 179 -0.03 8.95 0.47
C GLN A 179 0.48 10.02 1.45
N HIS A 180 0.13 9.91 2.73
CA HIS A 180 0.62 10.81 3.78
C HIS A 180 2.06 10.51 4.20
N LEU A 181 2.61 9.32 3.92
CA LEU A 181 3.98 8.98 4.34
C LEU A 181 5.06 9.81 3.62
N PRO A 182 5.01 10.01 2.28
CA PRO A 182 5.90 10.96 1.62
C PRO A 182 5.76 12.40 2.13
N GLN A 183 4.53 12.82 2.46
CA GLN A 183 4.28 14.16 3.03
C GLN A 183 4.94 14.30 4.40
N LEU A 184 4.77 13.30 5.28
CA LEU A 184 5.44 13.25 6.58
C LEU A 184 6.96 13.34 6.43
N ALA A 185 7.55 12.67 5.44
CA ALA A 185 8.97 12.78 5.15
C ALA A 185 9.37 14.23 4.84
N ILE A 186 8.70 14.88 3.88
CA ILE A 186 8.93 16.30 3.52
C ILE A 186 8.77 17.21 4.74
N PHE A 187 7.75 16.98 5.57
CA PHE A 187 7.47 17.77 6.76
C PHE A 187 8.58 17.74 7.81
N THR A 188 9.46 16.73 7.82
CA THR A 188 10.63 16.73 8.71
C THR A 188 11.62 17.86 8.44
N GLN A 189 11.66 18.40 7.21
CA GLN A 189 12.51 19.56 6.89
C GLN A 189 11.93 20.86 7.45
N VAL A 190 10.60 20.93 7.59
CA VAL A 190 9.90 22.07 8.19
C VAL A 190 9.90 21.96 9.73
N LEU A 191 9.80 20.73 10.27
CA LEU A 191 9.77 20.43 11.70
C LEU A 191 10.92 19.50 12.13
N PRO A 192 12.17 19.98 12.11
CA PRO A 192 13.34 19.14 12.43
C PRO A 192 13.32 18.59 13.87
N ASN A 193 12.65 19.29 14.79
CA ASN A 193 12.46 18.85 16.18
C ASN A 193 11.54 17.62 16.31
N LEU A 194 10.68 17.34 15.34
CA LEU A 194 9.81 16.16 15.33
C LEU A 194 10.35 15.00 14.48
N LYS A 195 11.52 15.16 13.87
CA LYS A 195 12.11 14.20 12.93
C LYS A 195 12.10 12.76 13.46
N TYR A 196 12.65 12.51 14.64
CA TYR A 196 12.69 11.17 15.25
C TYR A 196 11.29 10.57 15.39
N LYS A 197 10.33 11.36 15.89
CA LYS A 197 8.95 10.93 16.09
C LYS A 197 8.27 10.57 14.77
N ILE A 198 8.49 11.38 13.73
CA ILE A 198 7.92 11.15 12.40
C ILE A 198 8.51 9.90 11.74
N ILE A 199 9.83 9.65 11.88
CA ILE A 199 10.47 8.43 11.35
C ILE A 199 9.96 7.19 12.10
N LYS A 200 9.84 7.28 13.44
CA LYS A 200 9.25 6.22 14.27
C LYS A 200 7.82 5.91 13.84
N GLU A 201 7.02 6.95 13.56
CA GLU A 201 5.65 6.79 13.06
C GLU A 201 5.61 6.10 11.69
N PHE A 202 6.47 6.50 10.74
CA PHE A 202 6.61 5.83 9.46
C PHE A 202 6.93 4.34 9.63
N ARG A 203 7.93 4.00 10.44
CA ARG A 203 8.31 2.62 10.75
C ARG A 203 7.12 1.83 11.30
N ASN A 204 6.43 2.37 12.30
CA ASN A 204 5.31 1.68 12.94
C ASN A 204 4.12 1.47 11.98
N GLN A 205 3.73 2.48 11.19
CA GLN A 205 2.63 2.31 10.23
C GLN A 205 2.95 1.28 9.14
N VAL A 206 4.21 1.24 8.68
CA VAL A 206 4.66 0.22 7.71
C VAL A 206 4.59 -1.18 8.33
N LEU A 207 5.14 -1.36 9.53
CA LEU A 207 5.13 -2.65 10.23
C LEU A 207 3.72 -3.12 10.58
N ASP A 208 2.86 -2.22 11.06
CA ASP A 208 1.44 -2.47 11.31
C ASP A 208 0.72 -2.91 10.03
N PHE A 209 0.91 -2.19 8.92
CA PHE A 209 0.32 -2.56 7.64
C PHE A 209 0.74 -3.97 7.22
N ILE A 210 2.04 -4.28 7.25
CA ILE A 210 2.56 -5.60 6.84
C ILE A 210 2.02 -6.70 7.77
N ALA A 211 2.03 -6.48 9.09
CA ALA A 211 1.53 -7.46 10.06
C ALA A 211 0.03 -7.74 9.89
N THR A 212 -0.78 -6.73 9.61
CA THR A 212 -2.25 -6.84 9.61
C THR A 212 -2.87 -7.02 8.22
N ASN A 213 -2.08 -6.92 7.15
CA ASN A 213 -2.51 -7.13 5.76
C ASN A 213 -1.62 -8.17 5.04
N PRO A 214 -1.65 -9.46 5.43
CA PRO A 214 -0.90 -10.50 4.74
C PRO A 214 -1.15 -10.48 3.22
N PRO A 215 -0.13 -10.69 2.38
CA PRO A 215 -0.28 -10.65 0.92
C PRO A 215 -1.43 -11.52 0.42
N ARG A 216 -2.26 -10.99 -0.48
CA ARG A 216 -3.41 -11.72 -1.06
C ARG A 216 -4.56 -11.98 -0.05
N MET A 217 -4.58 -11.30 1.09
CA MET A 217 -5.67 -11.37 2.07
C MET A 217 -6.28 -9.99 2.33
N GLY A 218 -7.56 -9.93 2.68
CA GLY A 218 -8.22 -8.67 3.00
C GLY A 218 -8.46 -7.77 1.77
N VAL A 219 -8.97 -6.57 2.05
CA VAL A 219 -9.43 -5.62 1.02
C VAL A 219 -8.28 -4.89 0.32
N ASN A 220 -7.15 -4.67 1.00
CA ASN A 220 -6.03 -3.84 0.52
C ASN A 220 -5.12 -4.52 -0.51
N TRP A 221 -5.40 -5.78 -0.84
CA TRP A 221 -4.77 -6.52 -1.92
C TRP A 221 -5.73 -6.76 -3.10
N MET A 222 -6.96 -6.23 -3.05
CA MET A 222 -8.00 -6.50 -4.04
C MET A 222 -7.72 -5.88 -5.42
N CYS A 223 -7.34 -4.60 -5.45
CA CYS A 223 -7.06 -3.86 -6.66
C CYS A 223 -5.54 -3.62 -6.80
N ALA A 224 -4.98 -4.02 -7.94
CA ALA A 224 -3.54 -3.96 -8.16
C ALA A 224 -3.04 -2.51 -8.34
N MET A 225 -3.90 -1.59 -8.78
CA MET A 225 -3.61 -0.16 -8.86
C MET A 225 -3.33 0.40 -7.46
N ASP A 226 -4.17 0.09 -6.47
CA ASP A 226 -3.97 0.52 -5.09
C ASP A 226 -2.68 -0.06 -4.48
N VAL A 227 -2.38 -1.33 -4.79
CA VAL A 227 -1.11 -1.98 -4.40
C VAL A 227 0.09 -1.27 -5.01
N ALA A 228 0.00 -0.89 -6.28
CA ALA A 228 1.06 -0.20 -7.02
C ALA A 228 1.31 1.22 -6.49
N ILE A 229 0.25 2.00 -6.23
CA ILE A 229 0.35 3.33 -5.64
C ILE A 229 0.95 3.25 -4.24
N ARG A 230 0.50 2.29 -3.41
CA ARG A 230 1.08 2.06 -2.08
C ARG A 230 2.58 1.79 -2.17
N ALA A 231 3.01 0.90 -3.06
CA ALA A 231 4.44 0.57 -3.21
C ALA A 231 5.28 1.80 -3.59
N ALA A 232 4.79 2.63 -4.52
CA ALA A 232 5.46 3.87 -4.90
C ALA A 232 5.58 4.86 -3.73
N ASN A 233 4.48 5.09 -2.99
CA ASN A 233 4.50 5.98 -1.82
C ASN A 233 5.41 5.48 -0.70
N LEU A 234 5.41 4.17 -0.44
CA LEU A 234 6.31 3.54 0.52
C LEU A 234 7.78 3.76 0.15
N LEU A 235 8.13 3.52 -1.12
CA LEU A 235 9.50 3.68 -1.60
C LEU A 235 9.97 5.14 -1.58
N LEU A 236 9.12 6.08 -2.01
CA LEU A 236 9.42 7.51 -1.94
C LEU A 236 9.65 7.96 -0.50
N ALA A 237 8.77 7.57 0.43
CA ALA A 237 8.91 7.89 1.84
C ALA A 237 10.20 7.31 2.41
N TYR A 238 10.48 6.03 2.15
CA TYR A 238 11.70 5.36 2.60
C TYR A 238 12.98 6.01 2.06
N ASP A 239 13.03 6.35 0.77
CA ASP A 239 14.19 7.03 0.16
C ASP A 239 14.48 8.36 0.86
N MET A 240 13.44 9.15 1.17
CA MET A 240 13.61 10.40 1.91
C MET A 240 14.04 10.17 3.36
N PHE A 241 13.39 9.24 4.07
CA PHE A 241 13.68 9.01 5.49
C PHE A 241 15.07 8.42 5.75
N VAL A 242 15.53 7.47 4.92
CA VAL A 242 16.85 6.85 5.10
C VAL A 242 17.99 7.87 4.97
N GLN A 243 17.78 8.95 4.21
CA GLN A 243 18.74 10.05 4.09
C GLN A 243 18.86 10.90 5.37
N ILE A 244 17.89 10.83 6.29
CA ILE A 244 17.81 11.69 7.50
C ILE A 244 17.71 10.94 8.84
N ASP A 245 17.61 9.61 8.81
CA ASP A 245 17.52 8.73 9.99
C ASP A 245 18.75 8.85 10.91
N GLY A 246 19.93 9.14 10.34
CA GLY A 246 21.10 9.61 11.09
C GLY A 246 21.60 8.61 12.14
N VAL A 247 21.90 9.11 13.36
CA VAL A 247 22.50 8.32 14.46
C VAL A 247 21.46 7.46 15.17
N ASP A 248 20.19 7.88 15.18
CA ASP A 248 19.11 7.22 15.92
C ASP A 248 18.77 5.84 15.33
N LYS A 249 19.07 5.62 14.03
CA LYS A 249 18.93 4.35 13.30
C LYS A 249 17.58 3.68 13.54
N VAL A 250 16.50 4.46 13.45
CA VAL A 250 15.14 3.96 13.61
C VAL A 250 14.83 2.94 12.51
N LEU A 251 15.31 3.18 11.29
CA LEU A 251 15.18 2.29 10.14
C LEU A 251 16.36 1.30 10.11
N ASP A 252 16.45 0.47 11.15
CA ASP A 252 17.46 -0.57 11.33
C ASP A 252 17.47 -1.63 10.21
N ASN A 253 18.46 -2.54 10.26
CA ASN A 253 18.63 -3.58 9.23
C ASN A 253 17.45 -4.57 9.18
N ASP A 254 16.81 -4.86 10.32
CA ASP A 254 15.67 -5.78 10.39
C ASP A 254 14.46 -5.15 9.69
N PHE A 255 14.20 -3.87 9.95
CA PHE A 255 13.21 -3.08 9.23
C PHE A 255 13.54 -3.02 7.74
N LYS A 256 14.77 -2.69 7.36
CA LYS A 256 15.18 -2.61 5.95
C LYS A 256 14.95 -3.93 5.21
N GLN A 257 15.30 -5.06 5.82
CA GLN A 257 15.11 -6.39 5.24
C GLN A 257 13.62 -6.69 5.06
N LEU A 258 12.81 -6.50 6.11
CA LEU A 258 11.38 -6.75 6.07
C LEU A 258 10.66 -5.81 5.08
N PHE A 259 11.03 -4.53 5.05
CA PHE A 259 10.52 -3.55 4.11
C PHE A 259 10.82 -3.95 2.67
N SER A 260 12.05 -4.39 2.38
CA SER A 260 12.44 -4.89 1.05
C SER A 260 11.66 -6.14 0.65
N MET A 261 11.44 -7.08 1.58
CA MET A 261 10.58 -8.26 1.35
C MET A 261 9.15 -7.85 1.02
N SER A 262 8.59 -6.90 1.76
CA SER A 262 7.25 -6.35 1.48
C SER A 262 7.19 -5.71 0.09
N ILE A 263 8.15 -4.89 -0.31
CA ILE A 263 8.19 -4.29 -1.66
C ILE A 263 8.29 -5.38 -2.74
N TYR A 264 9.07 -6.44 -2.52
CA TYR A 264 9.11 -7.59 -3.43
C TYR A 264 7.75 -8.29 -3.54
N GLU A 265 7.04 -8.48 -2.43
CA GLU A 265 5.68 -9.04 -2.40
C GLU A 265 4.67 -8.16 -3.16
N HIS A 266 4.79 -6.83 -3.06
CA HIS A 266 4.00 -5.89 -3.84
C HIS A 266 4.27 -6.07 -5.34
N ALA A 267 5.54 -6.11 -5.75
CA ALA A 267 5.92 -6.35 -7.15
C ALA A 267 5.37 -7.68 -7.67
N LEU A 268 5.54 -8.75 -6.90
CA LEU A 268 5.02 -10.07 -7.25
C LEU A 268 3.50 -10.08 -7.36
N HIS A 269 2.79 -9.37 -6.48
CA HIS A 269 1.35 -9.23 -6.57
C HIS A 269 0.93 -8.49 -7.85
N ILE A 270 1.56 -7.35 -8.15
CA ILE A 270 1.27 -6.52 -9.33
C ILE A 270 1.46 -7.32 -10.62
N VAL A 271 2.60 -7.99 -10.78
CA VAL A 271 2.90 -8.81 -11.97
C VAL A 271 1.86 -9.91 -12.19
N ASN A 272 1.35 -10.49 -11.11
CA ASN A 272 0.34 -11.55 -11.17
C ASN A 272 -1.11 -11.02 -11.29
N ASN A 273 -1.33 -9.71 -11.18
CA ASN A 273 -2.66 -9.09 -11.16
C ASN A 273 -2.80 -7.86 -12.06
N LEU A 274 -1.93 -7.70 -13.07
CA LEU A 274 -2.02 -6.61 -14.05
C LEU A 274 -3.47 -6.43 -14.57
N GLU A 275 -4.04 -5.24 -14.38
CA GLU A 275 -5.40 -4.85 -14.76
C GLU A 275 -5.46 -4.47 -16.25
N TRP A 276 -4.94 -5.38 -17.07
CA TRP A 276 -4.79 -5.18 -18.50
C TRP A 276 -5.96 -5.77 -19.29
N SER A 277 -6.32 -5.11 -20.39
CA SER A 277 -7.28 -5.59 -21.39
C SER A 277 -6.78 -5.31 -22.80
N ASN A 278 -7.11 -6.20 -23.75
CA ASN A 278 -6.83 -6.02 -25.17
C ASN A 278 -7.66 -4.90 -25.82
N TYR A 279 -8.81 -4.58 -25.22
CA TYR A 279 -9.76 -3.63 -25.78
C TYR A 279 -9.44 -2.20 -25.35
N LEU A 280 -9.16 -2.03 -24.05
CA LEU A 280 -8.88 -0.74 -23.47
C LEU A 280 -7.99 -0.91 -22.24
N THR A 281 -6.85 -0.24 -22.23
CA THR A 281 -6.06 0.00 -21.03
C THR A 281 -6.44 1.36 -20.45
N THR A 282 -6.69 1.38 -19.15
CA THR A 282 -7.05 2.62 -18.42
C THR A 282 -5.92 3.02 -17.47
N ASN A 283 -6.13 4.09 -16.70
CA ASN A 283 -5.25 4.50 -15.62
C ASN A 283 -4.89 3.37 -14.62
N HIS A 284 -5.75 2.36 -14.43
CA HIS A 284 -5.46 1.18 -13.59
C HIS A 284 -4.23 0.43 -14.09
N TYR A 285 -4.20 0.06 -15.38
CA TYR A 285 -3.07 -0.66 -15.96
C TYR A 285 -1.79 0.18 -15.91
N LEU A 286 -1.87 1.46 -16.30
CA LEU A 286 -0.71 2.35 -16.27
C LEU A 286 -0.15 2.48 -14.84
N SER A 287 -1.02 2.59 -13.84
CA SER A 287 -0.63 2.61 -12.43
C SER A 287 0.04 1.31 -11.99
N ASN A 288 -0.46 0.14 -12.42
CA ASN A 288 0.22 -1.13 -12.15
C ASN A 288 1.65 -1.12 -12.67
N VAL A 289 1.85 -0.70 -13.93
CA VAL A 289 3.15 -0.66 -14.59
C VAL A 289 4.08 0.33 -13.88
N VAL A 290 3.60 1.52 -13.51
CA VAL A 290 4.38 2.52 -12.78
C VAL A 290 4.80 1.99 -11.40
N GLY A 291 3.90 1.39 -10.62
CA GLY A 291 4.29 0.80 -9.33
C GLY A 291 5.32 -0.32 -9.48
N LEU A 292 5.21 -1.14 -10.53
CA LEU A 292 6.21 -2.16 -10.83
C LEU A 292 7.56 -1.55 -11.21
N LEU A 293 7.58 -0.44 -11.96
CA LEU A 293 8.79 0.32 -12.25
C LEU A 293 9.45 0.79 -10.95
N PHE A 294 8.69 1.39 -10.02
CA PHE A 294 9.20 1.81 -8.71
C PHE A 294 9.81 0.63 -7.95
N CYS A 295 9.09 -0.48 -7.76
CA CYS A 295 9.64 -1.65 -7.09
C CYS A 295 10.95 -2.13 -7.74
N SER A 296 10.96 -2.24 -9.08
CA SER A 296 12.10 -2.80 -9.81
C SER A 296 13.31 -1.86 -9.87
N ALA A 297 13.09 -0.56 -9.78
CA ALA A 297 14.17 0.43 -9.74
C ALA A 297 14.88 0.44 -8.38
N TYR A 298 14.12 0.35 -7.28
CA TYR A 298 14.69 0.48 -5.93
C TYR A 298 15.35 -0.81 -5.39
N LEU A 299 14.79 -1.99 -5.72
CA LEU A 299 15.34 -3.28 -5.31
C LEU A 299 16.66 -3.61 -6.03
N ASP A 300 17.58 -4.30 -5.35
CA ASP A 300 18.81 -4.79 -5.98
C ASP A 300 18.50 -5.79 -7.10
N GLY A 301 19.24 -5.67 -8.21
CA GLY A 301 18.95 -6.38 -9.45
C GLY A 301 19.09 -7.90 -9.32
N ASN A 302 18.18 -8.61 -9.99
CA ASN A 302 18.31 -10.02 -10.31
C ASN A 302 17.50 -10.33 -11.57
N THR A 303 17.57 -11.57 -12.07
CA THR A 303 16.88 -11.95 -13.31
C THR A 303 15.39 -11.57 -13.34
N ASN A 304 14.67 -11.73 -12.22
CA ASN A 304 13.24 -11.38 -12.17
C ASN A 304 13.03 -9.86 -12.14
N ILE A 305 13.80 -9.14 -11.33
CA ILE A 305 13.72 -7.69 -11.19
C ILE A 305 14.11 -6.99 -12.48
N ASP A 306 15.15 -7.46 -13.18
CA ASP A 306 15.58 -6.91 -14.46
C ASP A 306 14.52 -7.11 -15.54
N GLN A 307 13.84 -8.27 -15.54
CA GLN A 307 12.70 -8.53 -16.42
C GLN A 307 11.51 -7.61 -16.10
N TRP A 308 11.22 -7.38 -14.82
CA TRP A 308 10.15 -6.46 -14.41
C TRP A 308 10.46 -5.01 -14.77
N LEU A 309 11.72 -4.59 -14.60
CA LEU A 309 12.19 -3.27 -14.99
C LEU A 309 12.07 -3.07 -16.50
N ALA A 310 12.60 -4.00 -17.30
CA ALA A 310 12.52 -3.94 -18.76
C ALA A 310 11.07 -3.95 -19.26
N PHE A 311 10.22 -4.80 -18.69
CA PHE A 311 8.79 -4.82 -18.99
C PHE A 311 8.13 -3.48 -18.67
N SER A 312 8.39 -2.92 -17.49
CA SER A 312 7.72 -1.70 -17.05
C SER A 312 8.09 -0.49 -17.90
N ILE A 313 9.36 -0.36 -18.28
CA ILE A 313 9.83 0.69 -19.19
C ILE A 313 9.15 0.59 -20.56
N GLN A 314 9.11 -0.63 -21.13
CA GLN A 314 8.49 -0.85 -22.45
C GLN A 314 6.98 -0.54 -22.42
N GLU A 315 6.28 -0.97 -21.38
CA GLU A 315 4.84 -0.75 -21.27
C GLU A 315 4.52 0.72 -20.99
N ILE A 316 5.29 1.45 -20.17
CA ILE A 316 5.09 2.90 -20.02
C ILE A 316 5.19 3.61 -21.37
N ILE A 317 6.24 3.34 -22.15
CA ILE A 317 6.41 3.97 -23.48
C ILE A 317 5.24 3.61 -24.42
N SER A 318 4.80 2.35 -24.38
CA SER A 318 3.67 1.86 -25.18
C SER A 318 2.35 2.53 -24.78
N GLU A 319 2.07 2.62 -23.49
CA GLU A 319 0.82 3.18 -22.96
C GLU A 319 0.75 4.69 -23.13
N PHE A 320 1.84 5.43 -22.94
CA PHE A 320 1.87 6.87 -23.23
C PHE A 320 1.53 7.18 -24.69
N ARG A 321 1.98 6.34 -25.64
CA ARG A 321 1.62 6.50 -27.06
C ARG A 321 0.16 6.18 -27.37
N LYS A 322 -0.51 5.38 -26.53
CA LYS A 322 -1.93 5.03 -26.70
C LYS A 322 -2.86 6.00 -26.01
N GLN A 323 -2.47 6.46 -24.83
CA GLN A 323 -3.34 7.21 -23.94
C GLN A 323 -3.35 8.72 -24.23
N PHE A 324 -2.38 9.22 -25.01
CA PHE A 324 -2.30 10.62 -25.35
C PHE A 324 -2.32 10.84 -26.86
N CYS A 325 -3.15 11.78 -27.28
CA CYS A 325 -3.22 12.27 -28.65
C CYS A 325 -1.97 13.09 -29.01
N ASN A 326 -1.77 13.35 -30.31
CA ASN A 326 -0.62 14.14 -30.80
C ASN A 326 -0.60 15.59 -30.26
N ASP A 327 -1.73 16.11 -29.81
CA ASP A 327 -1.88 17.43 -29.17
C ASP A 327 -1.65 17.38 -27.64
N GLY A 328 -1.38 16.21 -27.08
CA GLY A 328 -1.13 15.99 -25.66
C GLY A 328 -2.39 15.73 -24.82
N GLY A 329 -3.59 15.74 -25.40
CA GLY A 329 -4.82 15.41 -24.68
C GLY A 329 -4.89 13.92 -24.30
N ASN A 330 -5.36 13.60 -23.09
CA ASN A 330 -5.62 12.20 -22.71
C ASN A 330 -6.90 11.70 -23.42
N PHE A 331 -6.88 10.45 -23.89
CA PHE A 331 -7.97 9.86 -24.68
C PHE A 331 -9.31 9.74 -23.93
N GLU A 332 -9.32 9.72 -22.60
CA GLU A 332 -10.54 9.65 -21.79
C GLU A 332 -11.34 10.97 -21.81
N ALA A 333 -10.80 12.03 -22.43
CA ALA A 333 -11.44 13.34 -22.58
C ALA A 333 -11.99 13.92 -21.26
N SER A 334 -11.32 13.61 -20.15
CA SER A 334 -11.67 14.06 -18.80
C SER A 334 -10.49 14.78 -18.16
N THR A 335 -10.72 15.98 -17.65
CA THR A 335 -9.68 16.78 -16.99
C THR A 335 -9.14 16.13 -15.73
N SER A 336 -9.96 15.33 -15.04
CA SER A 336 -9.54 14.58 -13.85
C SER A 336 -8.64 13.39 -14.18
N TYR A 337 -8.85 12.73 -15.32
CA TYR A 337 -7.99 11.63 -15.78
C TYR A 337 -6.77 12.11 -16.56
N HIS A 338 -6.83 13.33 -17.11
CA HIS A 338 -5.71 13.94 -17.81
C HIS A 338 -4.61 14.44 -16.86
N ARG A 339 -4.98 14.98 -15.69
CA ARG A 339 -4.06 15.43 -14.63
C ARG A 339 -3.36 14.24 -13.99
#